data_AF-A0A954GVU9-F1
#
_entry.id   AF-A0A954GVU9-F1
#
_cell.length_a   1.000
_cell.length_b   1.000
_cell.length_c   1.000
_cell.angle_alpha   90.00
_cell.angle_beta   90.00
_cell.angle_gamma   90.00
#
_symmetry.space_group_name_H-M   'P 1'
#
loop_
_entity.id
_entity.type
_entity.pdbx_description
1 polymer ?
#
loop_
_entity_poly.entity_id
_entity_poly.type
_entity_poly.pdbx_seq_one_letter_code
_entity_poly.pdbx_strand_id
1 'polypeptide(L)'
;VDMLLGWKQRHEDLVRGETNGPSLPTIELSTVRGLLVPDGDSDVSGEDCEIFRDHILVFSNRHDIELQNIQARIQLPEPVVGCQLTYRPVGIEVSWGPERIQSVAYATGSGSVTQRGPSRPKRTQILQIERLSPQSNIELAFRTAKDRFHGLSPVFTVGSDPKDVNSFVLGTFTTSCYGVTQVQEFFAPIAYDDANRQLHAMDVYGDHTDWNVQLITEYL
;
A
#
# COMPACT_ATOMS: atom_id res chain seq x y z
N VAL A 1 16.51 -24.63 30.28
CA VAL A 1 17.79 -23.89 30.19
C VAL A 1 18.06 -23.50 28.74
N ASP A 2 17.89 -24.43 27.79
CA ASP A 2 18.09 -24.18 26.35
C ASP A 2 17.18 -23.09 25.75
N MET A 3 15.92 -22.99 26.20
CA MET A 3 15.00 -21.95 25.73
C MET A 3 15.47 -20.53 26.10
N LEU A 4 16.02 -20.35 27.31
CA LEU A 4 16.52 -19.05 27.78
C LEU A 4 17.84 -18.65 27.09
N LEU A 5 18.70 -19.63 26.79
CA LEU A 5 19.91 -19.42 25.99
C LEU A 5 19.57 -19.00 24.56
N GLY A 6 18.62 -19.69 23.92
CA GLY A 6 18.14 -19.32 22.59
C GLY A 6 17.49 -17.93 22.53
N TRP A 7 16.76 -17.55 23.58
CA TRP A 7 16.17 -16.21 23.71
C TRP A 7 17.24 -15.13 23.85
N LYS A 8 18.23 -15.34 24.73
CA LYS A 8 19.33 -14.40 24.93
C LYS A 8 20.14 -14.21 23.65
N GLN A 9 20.42 -15.30 22.93
CA GLN A 9 21.21 -15.24 21.70
C GLN A 9 20.48 -14.44 20.60
N ARG A 10 19.18 -14.71 20.36
CA ARG A 10 18.39 -13.88 19.42
C ARG A 10 18.32 -12.41 19.80
N HIS A 11 18.23 -12.10 21.09
CA HIS A 11 18.24 -10.71 21.56
C HIS A 11 19.59 -10.04 21.27
N GLU A 12 20.70 -10.73 21.58
CA GLU A 12 22.04 -10.20 21.30
C GLU A 12 22.28 -10.02 19.80
N ASP A 13 21.86 -10.99 18.97
CA ASP A 13 21.99 -10.91 17.51
C ASP A 13 21.15 -9.75 16.94
N LEU A 14 19.95 -9.53 17.48
CA LEU A 14 19.06 -8.42 17.09
C LEU A 14 19.62 -7.06 17.52
N VAL A 15 20.23 -6.98 18.70
CA VAL A 15 20.93 -5.77 19.18
C VAL A 15 22.19 -5.48 18.36
N ARG A 16 22.90 -6.51 17.90
CA ARG A 16 24.08 -6.38 17.05
C ARG A 16 23.75 -6.11 15.58
N GLY A 17 22.49 -6.29 15.17
CA GLY A 17 22.09 -6.22 13.76
C GLY A 17 22.58 -7.41 12.92
N GLU A 18 22.93 -8.52 13.57
CA GLU A 18 23.51 -9.73 12.96
C GLU A 18 22.45 -10.76 12.53
N THR A 19 21.20 -10.60 13.00
CA THR A 19 20.03 -11.32 12.47
C THR A 19 19.25 -10.42 11.53
N ASN A 20 18.79 -10.99 10.40
CA ASN A 20 17.70 -10.42 9.63
C ASN A 20 16.57 -10.09 10.60
N GLY A 21 16.21 -8.81 10.69
CA GLY A 21 15.11 -8.36 11.54
C GLY A 21 13.80 -9.06 11.17
N PRO A 22 12.71 -8.78 11.89
CA PRO A 22 11.41 -9.34 11.55
C PRO A 22 11.13 -9.20 10.05
N SER A 23 10.64 -10.30 9.51
CA SER A 23 9.90 -10.39 8.27
C SER A 23 9.30 -9.12 7.66
N LEU A 24 9.56 -8.82 6.38
CA LEU A 24 8.75 -7.83 5.67
C LEU A 24 7.28 -8.29 5.57
N PRO A 25 6.32 -7.36 5.60
CA PRO A 25 4.92 -7.69 5.34
C PRO A 25 4.75 -8.27 3.94
N THR A 26 3.73 -9.10 3.76
CA THR A 26 3.34 -9.56 2.42
C THR A 26 2.23 -8.66 1.89
N ILE A 27 2.39 -8.21 0.65
CA ILE A 27 1.43 -7.37 -0.05
C ILE A 27 0.98 -8.13 -1.28
N GLU A 28 -0.32 -8.39 -1.37
CA GLU A 28 -0.93 -9.00 -2.55
C GLU A 28 -1.92 -8.01 -3.14
N LEU A 29 -1.83 -7.80 -4.45
CA LEU A 29 -2.74 -6.94 -5.18
C LEU A 29 -3.27 -7.71 -6.38
N SER A 30 -4.58 -7.74 -6.53
CA SER A 30 -5.24 -8.47 -7.62
C SER A 30 -6.40 -7.66 -8.20
N THR A 31 -6.66 -7.84 -9.49
CA THR A 31 -7.83 -7.27 -10.18
C THR A 31 -8.96 -8.28 -10.22
N VAL A 32 -10.17 -7.85 -9.85
CA VAL A 32 -11.38 -8.65 -9.90
C VAL A 32 -11.85 -8.82 -11.36
N ARG A 33 -12.32 -10.01 -11.71
CA ARG A 33 -12.95 -10.26 -13.01
C ARG A 33 -14.36 -9.67 -13.03
N GLY A 34 -14.47 -8.39 -13.39
CA GLY A 34 -15.73 -7.65 -13.43
C GLY A 34 -15.77 -6.55 -12.36
N LEU A 35 -16.99 -6.13 -11.99
CA LEU A 35 -17.23 -5.17 -10.93
C LEU A 35 -17.94 -5.83 -9.75
N LEU A 36 -17.48 -5.51 -8.54
CA LEU A 36 -18.15 -5.81 -7.30
C LEU A 36 -19.46 -5.02 -7.25
N VAL A 37 -20.56 -5.73 -7.08
CA VAL A 37 -21.90 -5.16 -6.98
C VAL A 37 -22.31 -5.24 -5.51
N PRO A 38 -22.66 -4.11 -4.86
CA PRO A 38 -23.18 -4.16 -3.50
C PRO A 38 -24.51 -4.92 -3.46
N ASP A 39 -24.82 -5.53 -2.32
CA ASP A 39 -26.06 -6.28 -2.13
C ASP A 39 -27.29 -5.39 -2.41
N GLY A 40 -27.95 -5.62 -3.55
CA GLY A 40 -29.12 -4.89 -4.03
C GLY A 40 -29.27 -4.95 -5.55
N ASP A 41 -30.43 -4.55 -6.07
CA ASP A 41 -30.67 -4.46 -7.51
C ASP A 41 -29.88 -3.27 -8.08
N SER A 42 -28.66 -3.55 -8.55
CA SER A 42 -27.83 -2.59 -9.29
C SER A 42 -27.45 -3.19 -10.63
N ASP A 43 -27.96 -2.62 -11.71
CA ASP A 43 -27.57 -2.99 -13.05
C ASP A 43 -26.17 -2.43 -13.34
N VAL A 44 -25.20 -3.32 -13.57
CA VAL A 44 -23.88 -2.96 -14.07
C VAL A 44 -23.91 -2.96 -15.59
N SER A 45 -23.73 -1.80 -16.22
CA SER A 45 -23.68 -1.72 -17.67
C SER A 45 -22.33 -2.19 -18.22
N GLY A 46 -22.31 -2.53 -19.51
CA GLY A 46 -21.05 -2.80 -20.22
C GLY A 46 -20.11 -1.58 -20.22
N GLU A 47 -20.66 -0.37 -20.27
CA GLU A 47 -19.89 0.89 -20.20
C GLU A 47 -19.22 1.07 -18.83
N ASP A 48 -19.89 0.70 -17.74
CA ASP A 48 -19.28 0.71 -16.40
C ASP A 48 -18.10 -0.26 -16.33
N CYS A 49 -18.23 -1.44 -16.95
CA CYS A 49 -17.15 -2.41 -17.12
C CYS A 49 -16.05 -1.95 -18.10
N GLU A 50 -16.17 -0.83 -18.80
CA GLU A 50 -15.07 -0.24 -19.56
C GLU A 50 -14.38 0.87 -18.75
N ILE A 51 -15.14 1.60 -17.94
CA ILE A 51 -14.68 2.75 -17.16
C ILE A 51 -14.03 2.29 -15.85
N PHE A 52 -14.64 1.38 -15.12
CA PHE A 52 -14.22 1.02 -13.77
C PHE A 52 -13.52 -0.32 -13.71
N ARG A 53 -12.58 -0.47 -12.77
CA ARG A 53 -11.97 -1.76 -12.41
C ARG A 53 -11.94 -1.86 -10.89
N ASP A 54 -12.27 -3.04 -10.39
CA ASP A 54 -12.16 -3.34 -8.97
C ASP A 54 -10.92 -4.17 -8.68
N HIS A 55 -10.32 -3.88 -7.55
CA HIS A 55 -9.08 -4.47 -7.08
C HIS A 55 -9.21 -4.86 -5.62
N ILE A 56 -8.45 -5.87 -5.23
CA ILE A 56 -8.33 -6.33 -3.85
C ILE A 56 -6.87 -6.22 -3.45
N LEU A 57 -6.62 -5.44 -2.41
CA LEU A 57 -5.35 -5.34 -1.71
C LEU A 57 -5.43 -6.16 -0.42
N VAL A 58 -4.56 -7.15 -0.29
CA VAL A 58 -4.35 -7.91 0.95
C VAL A 58 -3.01 -7.50 1.54
N PHE A 59 -3.03 -7.04 2.78
CA PHE A 59 -1.83 -6.74 3.54
C PHE A 59 -1.72 -7.73 4.69
N SER A 60 -0.67 -8.56 4.69
CA SER A 60 -0.54 -9.69 5.61
C SER A 60 0.73 -9.61 6.45
N ASN A 61 0.57 -9.87 7.74
CA ASN A 61 1.68 -10.20 8.63
C ASN A 61 1.81 -11.73 8.71
N ARG A 62 2.78 -12.29 7.98
CA ARG A 62 3.09 -13.73 7.99
C ARG A 62 4.09 -14.12 9.09
N HIS A 63 4.41 -13.21 10.01
CA HIS A 63 5.41 -13.43 11.06
C HIS A 63 4.78 -13.79 12.39
N ASP A 64 5.62 -14.16 13.35
CA ASP A 64 5.26 -14.49 14.74
C ASP A 64 5.26 -13.25 15.65
N ILE A 65 5.66 -12.09 15.12
CA ILE A 65 5.77 -10.81 15.83
C ILE A 65 4.69 -9.85 15.31
N GLU A 66 4.12 -9.04 16.21
CA GLU A 66 3.17 -7.98 15.84
C GLU A 66 3.87 -6.85 15.08
N LEU A 67 3.26 -6.42 13.97
CA LEU A 67 3.65 -5.20 13.27
C LEU A 67 2.82 -4.03 13.81
N GLN A 68 3.45 -2.90 14.08
CA GLN A 68 2.81 -1.71 14.69
C GLN A 68 3.07 -0.47 13.82
N ASN A 69 2.20 0.53 13.93
CA ASN A 69 2.34 1.84 13.27
C ASN A 69 2.67 1.71 11.78
N ILE A 70 1.95 0.84 11.07
CA ILE A 70 2.19 0.62 9.65
C ILE A 70 1.66 1.83 8.89
N GLN A 71 2.52 2.47 8.09
CA GLN A 71 2.14 3.57 7.22
C GLN A 71 2.67 3.30 5.83
N ALA A 72 1.77 3.24 4.84
CA ALA A 72 2.14 3.00 3.46
C ALA A 72 1.53 4.05 2.52
N ARG A 73 2.37 4.59 1.64
CA ARG A 73 2.00 5.37 0.48
C ARG A 73 1.88 4.44 -0.72
N ILE A 74 0.73 4.51 -1.38
CA ILE A 74 0.39 3.63 -2.49
C ILE A 74 0.12 4.50 -3.71
N GLN A 75 0.96 4.35 -4.73
CA GLN A 75 0.84 5.04 -5.99
C GLN A 75 0.27 4.05 -7.02
N LEU A 76 -0.89 4.38 -7.59
CA LEU A 76 -1.58 3.55 -8.58
C LEU A 76 -1.51 4.18 -9.97
N PRO A 77 -1.67 3.40 -11.05
CA PRO A 77 -1.68 3.93 -12.41
C PRO A 77 -2.97 4.72 -12.69
N GLU A 78 -4.06 4.37 -12.01
CA GLU A 78 -5.38 4.97 -12.17
C GLU A 78 -5.90 5.58 -10.86
N PRO A 79 -6.72 6.63 -10.91
CA PRO A 79 -7.28 7.24 -9.71
C PRO A 79 -8.30 6.32 -9.03
N VAL A 80 -8.23 6.25 -7.70
CA VAL A 80 -9.22 5.53 -6.88
C VAL A 80 -10.46 6.38 -6.70
N VAL A 81 -11.61 5.82 -7.06
CA VAL A 81 -12.94 6.46 -6.98
C VAL A 81 -13.80 5.91 -5.85
N GLY A 82 -13.46 4.73 -5.32
CA GLY A 82 -14.15 4.13 -4.19
C GLY A 82 -13.27 3.12 -3.48
N CYS A 83 -13.53 2.90 -2.20
CA CYS A 83 -12.82 1.90 -1.40
C CYS A 83 -13.73 1.37 -0.29
N GLN A 84 -13.52 0.11 0.08
CA GLN A 84 -14.21 -0.57 1.15
C GLN A 84 -13.23 -1.49 1.86
N LEU A 85 -13.16 -1.40 3.18
CA LEU A 85 -12.47 -2.39 4.00
C LEU A 85 -13.36 -3.64 4.05
N THR A 86 -12.95 -4.71 3.37
CA THR A 86 -13.72 -5.96 3.26
C THR A 86 -13.43 -6.89 4.43
N TYR A 87 -12.19 -6.91 4.91
CA TYR A 87 -11.80 -7.68 6.08
C TYR A 87 -10.78 -6.94 6.94
N ARG A 88 -10.97 -7.02 8.26
CA ARG A 88 -9.93 -6.70 9.25
C ARG A 88 -10.14 -7.56 10.51
N PRO A 89 -9.07 -7.87 11.24
CA PRO A 89 -9.19 -8.44 12.57
C PRO A 89 -9.89 -7.47 13.53
N VAL A 90 -10.54 -8.02 14.55
CA VAL A 90 -11.29 -7.23 15.55
C VAL A 90 -10.33 -6.37 16.37
N GLY A 91 -10.71 -5.11 16.62
CA GLY A 91 -9.94 -4.21 17.49
C GLY A 91 -8.68 -3.63 16.84
N ILE A 92 -8.64 -3.57 15.51
CA ILE A 92 -7.57 -2.92 14.73
C ILE A 92 -8.14 -1.71 13.98
N GLU A 93 -7.50 -0.56 14.15
CA GLU A 93 -7.78 0.63 13.35
C GLU A 93 -7.02 0.59 12.02
N VAL A 94 -7.78 0.75 10.93
CA VAL A 94 -7.26 0.82 9.56
C VAL A 94 -7.83 2.08 8.93
N SER A 95 -6.97 2.93 8.38
CA SER A 95 -7.36 4.08 7.58
C SER A 95 -6.83 3.94 6.16
N TRP A 96 -7.69 4.25 5.19
CA TRP A 96 -7.33 4.30 3.76
C TRP A 96 -7.94 5.56 3.16
N GLY A 97 -7.13 6.33 2.45
CA GLY A 97 -7.66 7.47 1.73
C GLY A 97 -6.63 8.22 0.89
N PRO A 98 -7.09 9.20 0.10
CA PRO A 98 -6.21 9.92 -0.81
C PRO A 98 -5.15 10.71 -0.04
N GLU A 99 -3.93 10.77 -0.58
CA GLU A 99 -2.89 11.64 -0.03
C GLU A 99 -3.35 13.11 -0.14
N ARG A 100 -3.54 13.78 1.00
CA ARG A 100 -3.97 15.17 1.08
C ARG A 100 -2.78 16.05 1.42
N ILE A 101 -2.45 16.97 0.52
CA ILE A 101 -1.57 18.09 0.85
C ILE A 101 -2.38 18.98 1.80
N GLN A 102 -1.90 19.16 3.03
CA GLN A 102 -2.49 20.11 3.96
C GLN A 102 -2.41 21.50 3.33
N SER A 103 -3.58 22.06 2.98
CA SER A 103 -3.65 23.41 2.44
C SER A 103 -3.58 24.39 3.60
N VAL A 104 -2.44 25.07 3.75
CA VAL A 104 -2.30 26.16 4.71
C VAL A 104 -2.82 27.43 4.05
N ALA A 105 -3.96 27.93 4.52
CA ALA A 105 -4.48 29.20 4.07
C ALA A 105 -4.14 30.28 5.10
N TYR A 106 -3.43 31.32 4.67
CA TYR A 106 -3.17 32.51 5.47
C TYR A 106 -4.27 33.52 5.16
N ALA A 107 -5.11 33.83 6.15
CA ALA A 107 -6.10 34.90 6.06
C ALA A 107 -5.67 36.07 6.96
N THR A 108 -5.62 37.27 6.40
CA THR A 108 -5.55 38.52 7.16
C THR A 108 -6.92 39.20 7.12
N GLY A 109 -7.50 39.49 8.29
CA GLY A 109 -8.87 40.07 8.41
C GLY A 109 -9.99 39.02 8.56
N SER A 110 -11.22 39.35 8.15
CA SER A 110 -12.43 38.49 8.23
C SER A 110 -12.61 37.55 7.03
N GLY A 111 -11.53 36.97 6.53
CA GLY A 111 -11.57 36.03 5.40
C GLY A 111 -12.11 34.67 5.80
N SER A 112 -12.97 34.07 4.97
CA SER A 112 -13.42 32.68 5.09
C SER A 112 -12.85 31.86 3.92
N VAL A 113 -12.26 30.71 4.24
CA VAL A 113 -11.77 29.74 3.24
C VAL A 113 -12.81 28.64 3.13
N THR A 114 -13.40 28.50 1.94
CA THR A 114 -14.36 27.43 1.66
C THR A 114 -13.78 26.51 0.59
N GLN A 115 -13.59 25.24 0.95
CA GLN A 115 -13.29 24.21 -0.03
C GLN A 115 -14.56 23.91 -0.83
N ARG A 116 -14.57 24.26 -2.12
CA ARG A 116 -15.71 23.97 -3.00
C ARG A 116 -15.58 22.58 -3.63
N GLY A 117 -16.51 21.70 -3.29
CA GLY A 117 -16.72 20.42 -3.94
C GLY A 117 -16.04 19.23 -3.24
N PRO A 118 -16.46 17.99 -3.57
CA PRO A 118 -15.87 16.79 -3.03
C PRO A 118 -14.40 16.67 -3.47
N SER A 119 -13.60 15.96 -2.66
CA SER A 119 -12.22 15.66 -3.02
C SER A 119 -12.17 14.88 -4.34
N ARG A 120 -11.34 15.32 -5.28
CA ARG A 120 -11.16 14.63 -6.55
C ARG A 120 -10.51 13.25 -6.33
N PRO A 121 -10.87 12.24 -7.13
CA PRO A 121 -10.16 10.97 -7.18
C PRO A 121 -8.65 11.19 -7.35
N LYS A 122 -7.84 10.39 -6.65
CA LYS A 122 -6.37 10.47 -6.71
C LYS A 122 -5.75 9.10 -6.94
N ARG A 123 -4.63 9.10 -7.65
CA ARG A 123 -3.78 7.92 -7.85
C ARG A 123 -3.00 7.54 -6.59
N THR A 124 -2.67 8.53 -5.76
CA THR A 124 -1.91 8.33 -4.53
C THR A 124 -2.84 8.19 -3.33
N GLN A 125 -2.70 7.08 -2.61
CA GLN A 125 -3.44 6.73 -1.42
C GLN A 125 -2.47 6.52 -0.25
N ILE A 126 -2.96 6.74 0.97
CA ILE A 126 -2.27 6.47 2.22
C ILE A 126 -3.06 5.38 2.94
N LEU A 127 -2.37 4.29 3.27
CA LEU A 127 -2.82 3.23 4.15
C LEU A 127 -2.15 3.43 5.51
N GLN A 128 -2.93 3.41 6.58
CA GLN A 128 -2.41 3.35 7.94
C GLN A 128 -3.07 2.18 8.67
N ILE A 129 -2.27 1.38 9.35
CA ILE A 129 -2.73 0.27 10.18
C ILE A 129 -2.07 0.44 11.54
N GLU A 130 -2.88 0.59 12.59
CA GLU A 130 -2.38 0.79 13.94
C GLU A 130 -1.47 -0.37 14.39
N ARG A 131 -1.95 -1.59 14.16
CA ARG A 131 -1.24 -2.84 14.45
C ARG A 131 -1.77 -3.98 13.61
N LEU A 132 -0.94 -4.98 13.37
CA LEU A 132 -1.32 -6.21 12.67
C LEU A 132 -0.71 -7.40 13.41
N SER A 133 -1.57 -8.18 14.05
CA SER A 133 -1.18 -9.34 14.86
C SER A 133 -0.45 -10.39 14.02
N PRO A 134 0.34 -11.27 14.65
CA PRO A 134 0.95 -12.43 13.98
C PRO A 134 -0.06 -13.23 13.18
N GLN A 135 0.33 -13.69 11.99
CA GLN A 135 -0.49 -14.51 11.10
C GLN A 135 -1.86 -13.91 10.74
N SER A 136 -1.97 -12.58 10.75
CA SER A 136 -3.21 -11.87 10.43
C SER A 136 -3.04 -11.00 9.19
N ASN A 137 -4.16 -10.68 8.55
CA ASN A 137 -4.20 -9.84 7.37
C ASN A 137 -5.35 -8.85 7.44
N ILE A 138 -5.28 -7.83 6.60
CA ILE A 138 -6.42 -6.99 6.25
C ILE A 138 -6.69 -7.11 4.75
N GLU A 139 -7.93 -6.86 4.37
CA GLU A 139 -8.35 -6.86 2.98
C GLU A 139 -9.13 -5.59 2.66
N LEU A 140 -8.74 -4.94 1.57
CA LEU A 140 -9.31 -3.70 1.08
C LEU A 140 -9.73 -3.91 -0.38
N ALA A 141 -11.02 -3.76 -0.67
CA ALA A 141 -11.50 -3.63 -2.03
C ALA A 141 -11.47 -2.15 -2.44
N PHE A 142 -11.00 -1.84 -3.64
CA PHE A 142 -11.05 -0.49 -4.17
C PHE A 142 -11.33 -0.47 -5.66
N ARG A 143 -12.00 0.61 -6.09
CA ARG A 143 -12.37 0.85 -7.47
C ARG A 143 -11.50 1.93 -8.07
N THR A 144 -10.88 1.66 -9.21
CA THR A 144 -10.25 2.68 -10.05
C THR A 144 -11.14 3.04 -11.22
N ALA A 145 -10.93 4.23 -11.77
CA ALA A 145 -11.58 4.67 -12.99
C ALA A 145 -10.54 5.02 -14.05
N LYS A 146 -10.80 4.61 -15.30
CA LYS A 146 -10.02 5.03 -16.46
C LYS A 146 -10.10 6.55 -16.55
N ASP A 147 -8.93 7.18 -16.58
CA ASP A 147 -8.81 8.62 -16.37
C ASP A 147 -9.57 9.41 -17.46
N ARG A 148 -10.73 9.99 -17.12
CA ARG A 148 -11.32 11.13 -17.86
C ARG A 148 -10.87 12.47 -17.26
N PHE A 149 -10.06 12.46 -16.20
CA PHE A 149 -9.54 13.63 -15.49
C PHE A 149 -8.16 14.04 -16.05
N HIS A 150 -8.08 14.23 -17.37
CA HIS A 150 -6.90 14.82 -18.01
C HIS A 150 -6.55 16.15 -17.33
N GLY A 151 -5.34 16.20 -16.75
CA GLY A 151 -4.91 17.37 -16.01
C GLY A 151 -3.44 17.35 -15.65
N LEU A 152 -3.00 16.51 -14.71
CA LEU A 152 -1.68 16.70 -14.09
C LEU A 152 -1.07 15.40 -13.53
N SER A 153 -0.93 14.36 -14.34
CA SER A 153 0.04 13.29 -14.03
C SER A 153 0.66 12.79 -15.33
N PRO A 154 1.99 12.86 -15.47
CA PRO A 154 2.65 12.39 -16.69
C PRO A 154 2.32 10.92 -16.92
N VAL A 155 1.88 10.63 -18.13
CA VAL A 155 1.81 9.28 -18.68
C VAL A 155 3.25 8.90 -19.00
N PHE A 156 3.77 7.83 -18.39
CA PHE A 156 5.03 7.25 -18.78
C PHE A 156 4.78 5.90 -19.43
N THR A 157 5.27 5.80 -20.66
CA THR A 157 5.28 4.59 -21.49
C THR A 157 6.16 3.53 -20.85
N VAL A 158 5.69 2.28 -20.88
CA VAL A 158 6.51 1.11 -20.56
C VAL A 158 7.71 1.08 -21.50
N GLY A 159 8.90 1.19 -20.91
CA GLY A 159 10.18 1.03 -21.58
C GLY A 159 11.03 2.29 -21.51
N SER A 160 11.86 2.41 -20.46
CA SER A 160 13.27 2.82 -20.58
C SER A 160 13.99 3.22 -19.28
N ASP A 161 13.59 2.81 -18.07
CA ASP A 161 14.52 2.78 -16.92
C ASP A 161 13.86 2.00 -15.77
N PRO A 162 14.52 1.05 -15.10
CA PRO A 162 14.09 0.59 -13.78
C PRO A 162 13.94 1.75 -12.79
N LYS A 163 14.47 2.95 -13.01
CA LYS A 163 14.22 4.09 -12.10
C LYS A 163 12.81 4.68 -12.14
N ASP A 164 11.93 4.23 -13.05
CA ASP A 164 10.59 4.80 -13.27
C ASP A 164 9.45 3.88 -12.80
N VAL A 165 9.47 3.44 -11.54
CA VAL A 165 8.29 2.76 -10.94
C VAL A 165 7.18 3.79 -10.73
N ASN A 166 6.29 3.86 -11.70
CA ASN A 166 5.12 4.75 -11.64
C ASN A 166 4.02 4.24 -10.71
N SER A 167 4.11 3.00 -10.23
CA SER A 167 3.12 2.41 -9.33
C SER A 167 3.79 1.51 -8.30
N PHE A 168 3.57 1.79 -7.03
CA PHE A 168 4.30 1.16 -5.93
C PHE A 168 3.52 1.23 -4.63
N VAL A 169 3.94 0.41 -3.68
CA VAL A 169 3.68 0.56 -2.25
C VAL A 169 5.00 0.86 -1.57
N LEU A 170 5.09 1.99 -0.87
CA LEU A 170 6.25 2.38 -0.08
C LEU A 170 5.77 2.67 1.33
N GLY A 171 6.38 2.08 2.34
CA GLY A 171 5.94 2.31 3.70
C GLY A 171 6.95 1.96 4.76
N THR A 172 6.51 2.13 6.00
CA THR A 172 7.26 1.76 7.19
C THR A 172 6.36 0.99 8.15
N PHE A 173 6.99 0.21 9.01
CA PHE A 173 6.34 -0.42 10.15
C PHE A 173 7.31 -0.47 11.33
N THR A 174 6.75 -0.64 12.52
CA THR A 174 7.48 -0.78 13.76
C THR A 174 7.30 -2.20 14.29
N THR A 175 8.37 -2.79 14.81
CA THR A 175 8.31 -4.03 15.57
C THR A 175 8.93 -3.82 16.94
N SER A 176 8.39 -4.52 17.94
CA SER A 176 8.91 -4.48 19.30
C SER A 176 9.25 -5.90 19.74
N CYS A 177 10.55 -6.19 19.84
CA CYS A 177 11.06 -7.50 20.26
C CYS A 177 12.00 -7.34 21.44
N TYR A 178 11.74 -8.05 22.53
CA TYR A 178 12.64 -8.11 23.70
C TYR A 178 13.03 -6.72 24.26
N GLY A 179 12.09 -5.77 24.28
CA GLY A 179 12.32 -4.41 24.77
C GLY A 179 13.05 -3.49 23.79
N VAL A 180 13.38 -3.97 22.59
CA VAL A 180 13.94 -3.18 21.50
C VAL A 180 12.85 -2.89 20.48
N THR A 181 12.70 -1.61 20.13
CA THR A 181 11.80 -1.17 19.07
C THR A 181 12.61 -0.85 17.82
N GLN A 182 12.22 -1.43 16.68
CA GLN A 182 12.85 -1.21 15.39
C GLN A 182 11.81 -0.68 14.40
N VAL A 183 12.18 0.37 13.67
CA VAL A 183 11.43 0.85 12.52
C VAL A 183 12.09 0.30 11.27
N GLN A 184 11.29 -0.28 10.39
CA GLN A 184 11.74 -0.86 9.13
C GLN A 184 10.94 -0.26 7.98
N GLU A 185 11.60 -0.10 6.85
CA GLU A 185 10.98 0.32 5.59
C GLU A 185 10.57 -0.92 4.79
N PHE A 186 9.66 -0.71 3.84
CA PHE A 186 9.35 -1.71 2.83
C PHE A 186 8.93 -1.05 1.53
N PHE A 187 9.24 -1.72 0.44
CA PHE A 187 8.90 -1.29 -0.91
C PHE A 187 8.38 -2.47 -1.72
N ALA A 188 7.24 -2.30 -2.38
CA ALA A 188 6.67 -3.29 -3.29
C ALA A 188 6.30 -2.62 -4.62
N PRO A 189 6.99 -2.93 -5.73
CA PRO A 189 6.58 -2.49 -7.05
C PRO A 189 5.20 -3.05 -7.41
N ILE A 190 4.42 -2.27 -8.18
CA ILE A 190 3.15 -2.73 -8.74
C ILE A 190 3.30 -2.84 -10.25
N ALA A 191 3.20 -4.06 -10.76
CA ALA A 191 3.08 -4.32 -12.17
C ALA A 191 1.67 -3.98 -12.65
N TYR A 192 1.59 -3.32 -13.81
CA TYR A 192 0.33 -2.90 -14.42
C TYR A 192 0.28 -3.32 -15.89
N ASP A 193 -0.70 -4.15 -16.23
CA ASP A 193 -1.04 -4.46 -17.63
C ASP A 193 -2.09 -3.46 -18.09
N ASP A 194 -1.68 -2.51 -18.93
CA ASP A 194 -2.55 -1.45 -19.44
C ASP A 194 -3.65 -1.97 -20.38
N ALA A 195 -3.38 -3.03 -21.14
CA ALA A 195 -4.35 -3.58 -22.09
C ALA A 195 -5.54 -4.21 -21.36
N ASN A 196 -5.27 -4.91 -20.26
CA ASN A 196 -6.30 -5.58 -19.46
C ASN A 196 -6.69 -4.81 -18.19
N ARG A 197 -5.99 -3.70 -17.90
CA ARG A 197 -6.10 -2.91 -16.67
C ARG A 197 -5.94 -3.77 -15.40
N GLN A 198 -4.95 -4.65 -15.42
CA GLN A 198 -4.67 -5.59 -14.32
C GLN A 198 -3.51 -5.11 -13.45
N LEU A 199 -3.67 -5.22 -12.13
CA LEU A 199 -2.67 -4.86 -11.13
C LEU A 199 -2.15 -6.11 -10.44
N HIS A 200 -0.84 -6.17 -10.26
CA HIS A 200 -0.16 -7.22 -9.52
C HIS A 200 0.94 -6.61 -8.65
N ALA A 201 0.94 -6.91 -7.35
CA ALA A 201 2.06 -6.57 -6.48
C ALA A 201 3.21 -7.54 -6.74
N MET A 202 4.42 -7.01 -6.88
CA MET A 202 5.65 -7.79 -6.94
C MET A 202 6.15 -8.08 -5.52
N ASP A 203 7.30 -8.78 -5.43
CA ASP A 203 7.93 -9.07 -4.14
C ASP A 203 8.22 -7.79 -3.33
N VAL A 204 8.20 -7.95 -2.00
CA VAL A 204 8.43 -6.85 -1.05
C VAL A 204 9.91 -6.83 -0.66
N TYR A 205 10.51 -5.64 -0.76
CA TYR A 205 11.91 -5.34 -0.48
C TYR A 205 12.05 -4.49 0.78
N GLY A 206 13.20 -4.58 1.45
CA GLY A 206 13.46 -3.86 2.71
C GLY A 206 13.64 -2.35 2.52
N ASP A 207 14.02 -1.95 1.31
CA ASP A 207 14.05 -0.55 0.88
C ASP A 207 13.89 -0.45 -0.65
N HIS A 208 13.57 0.74 -1.14
CA HIS A 208 13.55 1.11 -2.56
C HIS A 208 14.92 0.98 -3.24
N THR A 209 16.02 1.07 -2.48
CA THR A 209 17.38 0.90 -3.01
C THR A 209 17.70 -0.57 -3.32
N ASP A 210 17.21 -1.52 -2.51
CA ASP A 210 17.43 -2.96 -2.69
C ASP A 210 16.81 -3.48 -4.00
N TRP A 211 15.67 -2.91 -4.40
CA TRP A 211 14.99 -3.25 -5.65
C TRP A 211 15.81 -2.89 -6.90
N ASN A 212 16.52 -1.75 -6.89
CA ASN A 212 17.39 -1.35 -8.01
C ASN A 212 18.57 -2.32 -8.22
N VAL A 213 18.99 -3.04 -7.18
CA VAL A 213 20.14 -3.97 -7.25
C VAL A 213 19.76 -5.30 -7.90
N GLN A 214 18.55 -5.82 -7.63
CA GLN A 214 18.10 -7.08 -8.24
C GLN A 214 17.91 -6.97 -9.76
N LEU A 215 17.39 -5.83 -10.25
CA LEU A 215 17.24 -5.57 -11.69
C LEU A 215 18.57 -5.46 -12.44
N ILE A 216 19.67 -5.13 -11.77
CA ILE A 216 21.01 -5.13 -12.39
C ILE A 216 21.57 -6.56 -12.48
N THR A 217 21.16 -7.44 -11.56
CA THR A 217 21.73 -8.79 -11.46
C THR A 217 21.05 -9.80 -12.40
N GLU A 218 19.79 -9.55 -12.79
CA GLU A 218 19.07 -10.38 -13.77
C GLU A 218 19.38 -10.03 -15.25
N TYR A 219 20.12 -8.95 -15.49
CA TYR A 219 20.42 -8.43 -16.84
C TYR A 219 21.94 -8.31 -17.13
N LEU A 220 22.79 -8.92 -16.30
CA LEU A 220 24.24 -9.10 -16.53
C LEU A 220 24.60 -10.59 -16.57
#